data_AF-A0A1I5NZ76-F1
#
_entry.id   AF-A0A1I5NZ76-F1
#
_cell.length_a   1.000
_cell.length_b   1.000
_cell.length_c   1.000
_cell.angle_alpha   90.00
_cell.angle_beta   90.00
_cell.angle_gamma   90.00
#
_symmetry.space_group_name_H-M   'P 1'
#
loop_
_entity.id
_entity.type
_entity.pdbx_description
1 polymer ?
#
loop_
_entity_poly.entity_id
_entity_poly.type
_entity_poly.pdbx_seq_one_letter_code
_entity_poly.pdbx_strand_id
1 'polypeptide(L)'
;MKLALILPLALAAFIGVARAEEADNFREATTSETETFNARLYAGAPGKTAYACFIRRYDADHLARHPKQKVASMKLLVSAETFEVDQQLRNSFRLGFRYRHRSGDFDSSGSCHHTVLTKEGDEVRLGCGVDCEGGGVGIALSKDDKSAIVRLESIRVWLHNKPDDEAERSLVAGSDDGIFRLDRTDNSECAALVTDRKELAALRHK
;
A
#
# COMPACT_ATOMS: atom_id res chain seq x y z
N MET A 1 39.60 -16.84 -57.42
CA MET A 1 39.54 -16.11 -56.12
C MET A 1 38.10 -16.14 -55.61
N LYS A 2 37.82 -17.03 -54.64
CA LYS A 2 37.18 -16.80 -53.32
C LYS A 2 35.73 -16.26 -53.29
N LEU A 3 34.86 -17.11 -52.70
CA LEU A 3 33.46 -16.91 -52.30
C LEU A 3 33.24 -15.78 -51.27
N ALA A 4 32.04 -15.18 -51.27
CA ALA A 4 31.26 -14.76 -50.08
C ALA A 4 29.81 -14.47 -50.54
N LEU A 5 28.85 -15.39 -50.43
CA LEU A 5 27.92 -15.68 -49.32
C LEU A 5 27.08 -14.51 -48.76
N ILE A 6 25.76 -14.78 -48.75
CA ILE A 6 24.57 -13.99 -48.41
C ILE A 6 24.41 -13.83 -46.88
N LEU A 7 23.80 -12.73 -46.38
CA LEU A 7 22.70 -12.74 -45.38
C LEU A 7 22.13 -11.33 -45.09
N PRO A 8 20.80 -11.16 -44.98
CA PRO A 8 20.17 -9.93 -44.48
C PRO A 8 20.12 -9.92 -42.94
N LEU A 9 20.43 -8.77 -42.32
CA LEU A 9 20.30 -8.57 -40.89
C LEU A 9 18.83 -8.25 -40.55
N ALA A 10 18.06 -9.25 -40.17
CA ALA A 10 16.86 -9.05 -39.37
C ALA A 10 17.28 -8.89 -37.91
N LEU A 11 17.07 -7.71 -37.31
CA LEU A 11 17.19 -7.55 -35.85
C LEU A 11 15.81 -7.31 -35.26
N ALA A 12 15.44 -8.25 -34.43
CA ALA A 12 14.14 -8.46 -33.81
C ALA A 12 13.65 -7.27 -32.98
N ALA A 13 12.36 -6.96 -33.15
CA ALA A 13 11.58 -6.18 -32.22
C ALA A 13 11.18 -7.06 -31.03
N PHE A 14 11.78 -6.86 -29.87
CA PHE A 14 11.22 -7.31 -28.59
C PHE A 14 11.76 -6.40 -27.49
N ILE A 15 10.87 -5.77 -26.74
CA ILE A 15 10.78 -5.73 -25.27
C ILE A 15 9.60 -4.80 -24.97
N GLY A 16 8.42 -5.39 -24.80
CA GLY A 16 7.21 -4.67 -24.38
C GLY A 16 6.19 -5.54 -23.67
N VAL A 17 6.55 -6.76 -23.24
CA VAL A 17 5.58 -7.76 -22.78
C VAL A 17 5.47 -7.85 -21.24
N ALA A 18 6.35 -7.20 -20.48
CA ALA A 18 6.36 -7.35 -19.01
C ALA A 18 5.22 -6.63 -18.26
N ARG A 19 4.33 -5.89 -18.93
CA ARG A 19 3.25 -5.13 -18.26
C ARG A 19 1.85 -5.76 -18.34
N ALA A 20 1.66 -6.79 -19.16
CA ALA A 20 0.35 -7.44 -19.30
C ALA A 20 0.13 -8.58 -18.28
N GLU A 21 1.20 -9.24 -17.82
CA GLU A 21 1.07 -10.44 -16.97
C GLU A 21 0.52 -10.15 -15.55
N GLU A 22 0.79 -8.99 -14.96
CA GLU A 22 0.35 -8.74 -13.57
C GLU A 22 -1.14 -8.41 -13.48
N ALA A 23 -1.71 -7.65 -14.43
CA ALA A 23 -3.15 -7.40 -14.49
C ALA A 23 -3.96 -8.67 -14.78
N ASP A 24 -3.37 -9.61 -15.54
CA ASP A 24 -3.96 -10.91 -15.85
C ASP A 24 -3.89 -11.91 -14.69
N ASN A 25 -3.36 -11.57 -13.51
CA ASN A 25 -3.21 -12.51 -12.40
C ASN A 25 -4.18 -12.31 -11.22
N PHE A 26 -5.16 -11.41 -11.36
CA PHE A 26 -6.12 -11.12 -10.30
C PHE A 26 -7.56 -11.34 -10.76
N ARG A 27 -8.41 -11.76 -9.82
CA ARG A 27 -9.87 -11.72 -9.97
C ARG A 27 -10.49 -10.91 -8.84
N GLU A 28 -11.67 -10.36 -9.09
CA GLU A 28 -12.45 -9.72 -8.03
C GLU A 28 -12.83 -10.75 -6.95
N ALA A 29 -12.75 -10.32 -5.69
CA ALA A 29 -13.19 -11.10 -4.56
C ALA A 29 -14.72 -11.17 -4.52
N THR A 30 -15.26 -12.30 -4.10
CA THR A 30 -16.66 -12.39 -3.72
C THR A 30 -16.93 -11.57 -2.45
N THR A 31 -18.20 -11.27 -2.18
CA THR A 31 -18.63 -10.59 -0.95
C THR A 31 -18.13 -11.32 0.30
N SER A 32 -18.25 -12.65 0.35
CA SER A 32 -17.80 -13.45 1.51
C SER A 32 -16.28 -13.43 1.70
N GLU A 33 -15.50 -13.46 0.62
CA GLU A 33 -14.04 -13.32 0.68
C GLU A 33 -13.64 -11.93 1.19
N THR A 34 -14.37 -10.90 0.77
CA THR A 34 -14.17 -9.52 1.21
C THR A 34 -14.50 -9.33 2.69
N GLU A 35 -15.61 -9.89 3.15
CA GLU A 35 -16.00 -9.89 4.57
C GLU A 35 -14.98 -10.63 5.43
N THR A 36 -14.50 -11.79 4.95
CA THR A 36 -13.47 -12.57 5.64
C THR A 36 -12.16 -11.79 5.74
N PHE A 37 -11.75 -11.12 4.66
CA PHE A 37 -10.57 -10.26 4.66
C PHE A 37 -10.73 -9.09 5.64
N ASN A 38 -11.87 -8.41 5.63
CA ASN A 38 -12.15 -7.31 6.56
C ASN A 38 -12.14 -7.80 8.02
N ALA A 39 -12.71 -8.97 8.31
CA ALA A 39 -12.69 -9.55 9.65
C ALA A 39 -11.26 -9.81 10.13
N ARG A 40 -10.38 -10.32 9.26
CA ARG A 40 -8.96 -10.50 9.57
C ARG A 40 -8.23 -9.16 9.73
N LEU A 41 -8.51 -8.19 8.86
CA LEU A 41 -7.90 -6.87 8.87
C LEU A 41 -8.18 -6.14 10.19
N TYR A 42 -9.42 -6.19 10.67
CA TYR A 42 -9.86 -5.48 11.88
C TYR A 42 -9.86 -6.34 13.15
N ALA A 43 -9.32 -7.56 13.10
CA ALA A 43 -9.35 -8.53 14.20
C ALA A 43 -10.77 -8.78 14.75
N GLY A 44 -11.76 -8.80 13.86
CA GLY A 44 -13.18 -8.95 14.15
C GLY A 44 -14.05 -8.34 13.05
N ALA A 45 -15.35 -8.65 13.06
CA ALA A 45 -16.29 -8.04 12.13
C ALA A 45 -16.34 -6.51 12.34
N PRO A 46 -16.15 -5.70 11.29
CA PRO A 46 -16.21 -4.25 11.42
C PRO A 46 -17.65 -3.82 11.80
N GLY A 47 -17.76 -3.00 12.86
CA GLY A 47 -19.02 -2.35 13.22
C GLY A 47 -19.26 -1.08 12.41
N LYS A 48 -19.86 -0.06 13.02
CA LYS A 48 -20.00 1.27 12.39
C LYS A 48 -18.64 1.86 11.98
N THR A 49 -17.64 1.71 12.85
CA THR A 49 -16.26 2.08 12.58
C THR A 49 -15.28 1.02 13.09
N ALA A 50 -14.20 0.81 12.36
CA ALA A 50 -13.09 -0.07 12.73
C ALA A 50 -11.75 0.49 12.26
N TYR A 51 -10.67 0.13 12.96
CA TYR A 51 -9.32 0.60 12.68
C TYR A 51 -8.32 -0.55 12.81
N ALA A 52 -7.28 -0.51 11.98
CA ALA A 52 -6.14 -1.41 12.07
C ALA A 52 -4.85 -0.62 11.83
N CYS A 53 -3.97 -0.60 12.83
CA CYS A 53 -2.67 0.06 12.75
C CYS A 53 -1.53 -0.95 12.55
N PHE A 54 -0.64 -0.64 11.62
CA PHE A 54 0.56 -1.42 11.34
C PHE A 54 1.77 -0.50 11.22
N ILE A 55 2.92 -0.90 11.77
CA ILE A 55 4.13 -0.09 11.76
C ILE A 55 5.36 -0.92 11.40
N ARG A 56 6.37 -0.24 10.85
CA ARG A 56 7.72 -0.77 10.71
C ARG A 56 8.73 0.34 10.94
N ARG A 57 9.76 0.05 11.73
CA ARG A 57 10.94 0.90 11.91
C ARG A 57 12.15 0.04 11.56
N TYR A 58 13.04 0.57 10.74
CA TYR A 58 14.28 -0.12 10.36
C TYR A 58 15.44 0.50 11.15
N ASP A 59 16.23 -0.37 11.77
CA ASP A 59 17.45 0.05 12.46
C ASP A 59 18.59 0.34 11.46
N ALA A 60 19.69 0.87 11.99
CA ALA A 60 20.87 1.21 11.20
C ALA A 60 21.47 -0.03 10.51
N ASP A 61 21.46 -1.19 11.17
CA ASP A 61 22.03 -2.42 10.63
C ASP A 61 21.24 -2.95 9.44
N HIS A 62 19.91 -2.90 9.50
CA HIS A 62 19.03 -3.21 8.38
C HIS A 62 19.29 -2.25 7.23
N LEU A 63 19.27 -0.94 7.48
CA LEU A 63 19.46 0.06 6.43
C LEU A 63 20.86 -0.01 5.79
N ALA A 64 21.88 -0.43 6.54
CA ALA A 64 23.22 -0.68 6.01
C ALA A 64 23.25 -1.88 5.05
N ARG A 65 22.45 -2.93 5.32
CA ARG A 65 22.30 -4.10 4.44
C ARG A 65 21.40 -3.84 3.23
N HIS A 66 20.56 -2.82 3.29
CA HIS A 66 19.62 -2.42 2.23
C HIS A 66 19.93 -1.01 1.70
N PRO A 67 21.07 -0.81 1.02
CA PRO A 67 21.59 0.51 0.67
C PRO A 67 20.71 1.28 -0.34
N LYS A 68 19.76 0.61 -1.01
CA LYS A 68 18.82 1.26 -1.94
C LYS A 68 17.49 1.61 -1.28
N GLN A 69 17.22 1.13 -0.07
CA GLN A 69 16.01 1.43 0.67
C GLN A 69 15.98 2.90 1.08
N LYS A 70 14.94 3.64 0.68
CA LYS A 70 14.75 5.06 0.98
C LYS A 70 13.95 5.26 2.26
N VAL A 71 12.98 4.40 2.55
CA VAL A 71 12.09 4.51 3.71
C VAL A 71 12.76 3.94 4.97
N ALA A 72 12.89 4.75 6.02
CA ALA A 72 13.45 4.33 7.31
C ALA A 72 12.38 3.86 8.30
N SER A 73 11.15 4.35 8.16
CA SER A 73 10.00 3.90 8.95
C SER A 73 8.71 4.16 8.21
N MET A 74 7.70 3.32 8.43
CA MET A 74 6.38 3.40 7.83
C MET A 74 5.32 3.07 8.86
N LYS A 75 4.18 3.74 8.78
CA LYS A 75 2.95 3.51 9.51
C LYS A 75 1.81 3.41 8.50
N LEU A 76 0.92 2.46 8.69
CA LEU A 76 -0.29 2.28 7.92
C LEU A 76 -1.45 2.22 8.90
N LEU A 77 -2.41 3.12 8.74
CA LEU A 77 -3.73 3.03 9.34
C LEU A 77 -4.72 2.68 8.24
N VAL A 78 -5.43 1.56 8.41
CA VAL A 78 -6.61 1.27 7.60
C VAL A 78 -7.83 1.47 8.47
N SER A 79 -8.79 2.23 7.99
CA SER A 79 -10.06 2.49 8.68
C SER A 79 -11.23 2.02 7.84
N ALA A 80 -12.30 1.62 8.51
CA ALA A 80 -13.55 1.21 7.93
C ALA A 80 -14.66 2.09 8.50
N GLU A 81 -15.57 2.55 7.65
CA GLU A 81 -16.80 3.23 8.06
C GLU A 81 -17.99 2.66 7.28
N THR A 82 -19.06 2.30 8.01
CA THR A 82 -20.33 1.91 7.40
C THR A 82 -21.21 3.14 7.23
N PHE A 83 -21.57 3.45 5.98
CA PHE A 83 -22.37 4.63 5.66
C PHE A 83 -23.86 4.34 5.88
N GLU A 84 -24.54 5.22 6.63
CA GLU A 84 -25.94 4.99 7.01
C GLU A 84 -26.90 4.95 5.82
N VAL A 85 -26.55 5.64 4.72
CA VAL A 85 -27.42 5.82 3.55
C VAL A 85 -27.56 4.54 2.72
N ASP A 86 -26.49 3.76 2.60
CA ASP A 86 -26.41 2.57 1.74
C ASP A 86 -26.02 1.30 2.51
N GLN A 87 -25.70 1.43 3.81
CA GLN A 87 -25.20 0.36 4.68
C GLN A 87 -23.93 -0.31 4.11
N GLN A 88 -23.18 0.40 3.27
CA GLN A 88 -21.95 -0.13 2.69
C GLN A 88 -20.74 0.24 3.56
N LEU A 89 -19.89 -0.75 3.79
CA LEU A 89 -18.60 -0.57 4.42
C LEU A 89 -17.62 0.01 3.41
N ARG A 90 -17.03 1.17 3.73
CA ARG A 90 -15.98 1.78 2.92
C ARG A 90 -14.69 1.80 3.70
N ASN A 91 -13.63 1.32 3.04
CA ASN A 91 -12.29 1.31 3.60
C ASN A 91 -11.54 2.56 3.14
N SER A 92 -10.72 3.13 4.02
CA SER A 92 -9.78 4.19 3.69
C SER A 92 -8.43 3.90 4.32
N PHE A 93 -7.38 4.51 3.80
CA PHE A 93 -6.04 4.34 4.34
C PHE A 93 -5.37 5.68 4.59
N ARG A 94 -4.48 5.66 5.58
CA ARG A 94 -3.49 6.70 5.82
C ARG A 94 -2.14 6.03 5.96
N LEU A 95 -1.19 6.45 5.15
CA LEU A 95 0.18 5.98 5.13
C LEU A 95 1.07 7.14 5.58
N GLY A 96 1.88 6.93 6.62
CA GLY A 96 2.89 7.89 7.03
C GLY A 96 4.27 7.25 7.07
N PHE A 97 5.30 7.97 6.65
CA PHE A 97 6.64 7.43 6.57
C PHE A 97 7.72 8.51 6.70
N ARG A 98 8.95 8.05 6.93
CA ARG A 98 10.14 8.90 7.00
C ARG A 98 11.18 8.37 6.05
N TYR A 99 11.83 9.27 5.32
CA TYR A 99 13.00 8.93 4.54
C TYR A 99 14.24 8.82 5.43
N ARG A 100 15.18 7.97 5.04
CA ARG A 100 16.46 7.80 5.75
C ARG A 100 17.40 9.01 5.60
N HIS A 101 17.30 9.74 4.48
CA HIS A 101 18.21 10.83 4.10
C HIS A 101 17.47 12.14 3.77
N ARG A 102 16.20 12.25 4.17
CA ARG A 102 15.41 13.47 4.01
C ARG A 102 14.58 13.67 5.27
N SER A 103 14.76 14.82 5.91
CA SER A 103 14.01 15.18 7.11
C SER A 103 12.55 15.47 6.79
N GLY A 104 11.68 15.13 7.74
CA GLY A 104 10.23 15.37 7.65
C GLY A 104 9.44 14.08 7.80
N ASP A 105 8.20 14.22 8.24
CA ASP A 105 7.20 13.17 8.20
C ASP A 105 6.35 13.40 6.95
N PHE A 106 6.19 12.33 6.17
CA PHE A 106 5.52 12.35 4.88
C PHE A 106 4.32 11.44 4.93
N ASP A 107 3.19 11.91 4.42
CA ASP A 107 1.96 11.16 4.45
C ASP A 107 1.32 11.04 3.06
N SER A 108 0.50 10.02 2.93
CA SER A 108 -0.44 9.84 1.83
C SER A 108 -1.73 9.24 2.39
N SER A 109 -2.86 9.57 1.79
CA SER A 109 -4.15 9.04 2.21
C SER A 109 -5.09 8.96 1.03
N GLY A 110 -6.06 8.07 1.13
CA GLY A 110 -7.08 7.92 0.12
C GLY A 110 -8.07 6.83 0.48
N SER A 111 -8.80 6.39 -0.53
CA SER A 111 -9.86 5.40 -0.41
C SER A 111 -9.37 4.03 -0.86
N CYS A 112 -9.94 2.99 -0.27
CA CYS A 112 -9.67 1.62 -0.67
C CYS A 112 -10.90 1.04 -1.36
N HIS A 113 -10.67 0.52 -2.55
CA HIS A 113 -11.69 -0.04 -3.43
C HIS A 113 -11.21 -1.39 -3.93
N HIS A 114 -12.16 -2.32 -4.06
CA HIS A 114 -11.95 -3.67 -4.58
C HIS A 114 -10.92 -4.51 -3.81
N THR A 115 -11.41 -5.58 -3.23
CA THR A 115 -10.60 -6.72 -2.80
C THR A 115 -10.41 -7.62 -4.02
N VAL A 116 -9.17 -7.96 -4.31
CA VAL A 116 -8.81 -8.87 -5.39
C VAL A 116 -8.11 -10.09 -4.82
N LEU A 117 -8.30 -11.25 -5.45
CA LEU A 117 -7.56 -12.47 -5.16
C LEU A 117 -6.55 -12.73 -6.26
N THR A 118 -5.36 -13.18 -5.87
CA THR A 118 -4.45 -13.83 -6.81
C THR A 118 -5.16 -15.02 -7.47
N LYS A 119 -4.89 -15.28 -8.75
CA LYS A 119 -5.45 -16.45 -9.45
C LYS A 119 -5.04 -17.79 -8.79
N GLU A 120 -3.89 -17.82 -8.11
CA GLU A 120 -3.45 -18.96 -7.30
C GLU A 120 -4.30 -19.15 -6.02
N GLY A 121 -5.08 -18.14 -5.64
CA GLY A 121 -6.00 -18.16 -4.49
C GLY A 121 -5.30 -18.06 -3.14
N ASP A 122 -4.01 -17.74 -3.13
CA ASP A 122 -3.14 -17.77 -1.94
C ASP A 122 -3.08 -16.42 -1.20
N GLU A 123 -3.45 -15.32 -1.86
CA GLU A 123 -3.40 -13.97 -1.28
C GLU A 123 -4.61 -13.12 -1.71
N VAL A 124 -5.30 -12.54 -0.72
CA VAL A 124 -6.31 -11.49 -0.92
C VAL A 124 -5.61 -10.14 -0.72
N ARG A 125 -5.83 -9.20 -1.64
CA ARG A 125 -5.28 -7.84 -1.62
C ARG A 125 -6.40 -6.82 -1.66
N LEU A 126 -6.34 -5.84 -0.76
CA LEU A 126 -7.16 -4.64 -0.81
C LEU A 126 -6.42 -3.57 -1.62
N GLY A 127 -7.02 -3.11 -2.72
CA GLY A 127 -6.50 -1.99 -3.49
C GLY A 127 -6.82 -0.66 -2.83
N CYS A 128 -5.82 0.20 -2.65
CA CYS A 128 -5.99 1.53 -2.06
C CYS A 128 -5.34 2.59 -2.94
N GLY A 129 -6.09 3.63 -3.29
CA GLY A 129 -5.69 4.64 -4.25
C GLY A 129 -5.81 6.06 -3.69
N VAL A 130 -4.97 6.93 -4.21
CA VAL A 130 -5.03 8.37 -3.99
C VAL A 130 -5.76 9.01 -5.18
N ASP A 131 -6.69 9.91 -4.89
CA ASP A 131 -7.49 10.58 -5.92
C ASP A 131 -6.62 11.36 -6.94
N CYS A 132 -7.19 11.61 -8.12
CA CYS A 132 -6.56 12.38 -9.19
C CYS A 132 -5.19 11.81 -9.62
N GLU A 133 -5.18 10.53 -9.98
CA GLU A 133 -3.99 9.80 -10.47
C GLU A 133 -2.80 9.79 -9.50
N GLY A 134 -3.07 9.90 -8.19
CA GLY A 134 -2.03 9.91 -7.17
C GLY A 134 -1.37 8.56 -6.89
N GLY A 135 -1.62 7.53 -7.70
CA GLY A 135 -1.14 6.17 -7.48
C GLY A 135 -1.80 5.48 -6.28
N GLY A 136 -1.13 4.50 -5.69
CA GLY A 136 -1.74 3.69 -4.63
C GLY A 136 -0.86 2.58 -4.07
N VAL A 137 -1.45 1.79 -3.19
CA VAL A 137 -0.85 0.61 -2.57
C VAL A 137 -1.81 -0.57 -2.60
N GLY A 138 -1.27 -1.77 -2.75
CA GLY A 138 -1.98 -3.01 -2.46
C GLY A 138 -1.69 -3.44 -1.02
N ILE A 139 -2.72 -3.77 -0.25
CA ILE A 139 -2.59 -4.21 1.15
C ILE A 139 -3.04 -5.67 1.25
N ALA A 140 -2.12 -6.56 1.61
CA ALA A 140 -2.43 -7.94 2.00
C ALA A 140 -2.13 -8.15 3.49
N LEU A 141 -2.57 -9.29 4.03
CA LEU A 141 -2.24 -9.73 5.38
C LEU A 141 -1.35 -10.98 5.34
N SER A 142 -0.42 -11.07 6.29
CA SER A 142 0.29 -12.32 6.57
C SER A 142 -0.70 -13.42 6.96
N LYS A 143 -0.32 -14.69 6.76
CA LYS A 143 -1.18 -15.84 7.07
C LYS A 143 -1.64 -15.91 8.54
N ASP A 144 -0.88 -15.30 9.45
CA ASP A 144 -1.15 -15.24 10.89
C ASP A 144 -1.81 -13.92 11.33
N ASP A 145 -2.17 -13.03 10.40
CA ASP A 145 -2.84 -11.75 10.62
C ASP A 145 -2.06 -10.72 11.47
N LYS A 146 -0.79 -11.01 11.77
CA LYS A 146 0.08 -10.17 12.59
C LYS A 146 0.82 -9.09 11.81
N SER A 147 0.85 -9.17 10.48
CA SER A 147 1.50 -8.17 9.64
C SER A 147 0.66 -7.83 8.42
N ALA A 148 0.71 -6.58 7.99
CA ALA A 148 0.27 -6.15 6.67
C ALA A 148 1.45 -6.20 5.69
N ILE A 149 1.18 -6.63 4.46
CA ILE A 149 2.12 -6.58 3.33
C ILE A 149 1.65 -5.46 2.40
N VAL A 150 2.37 -4.34 2.42
CA VAL A 150 2.10 -3.17 1.57
C VAL A 150 2.94 -3.30 0.30
N ARG A 151 2.28 -3.38 -0.84
CA ARG A 151 2.89 -3.39 -2.16
C ARG A 151 2.72 -2.01 -2.78
N LEU A 152 3.82 -1.41 -3.17
CA LEU A 152 3.88 -0.07 -3.71
C LEU A 152 4.46 -0.12 -5.12
N GLU A 153 3.86 0.63 -6.04
CA GLU A 153 4.48 1.00 -7.32
C GLU A 153 4.86 2.49 -7.30
N SER A 154 3.87 3.34 -7.07
CA SER A 154 4.05 4.78 -6.86
C SER A 154 2.85 5.33 -6.09
N ILE A 155 3.09 6.28 -5.21
CA ILE A 155 2.04 6.99 -4.49
C ILE A 155 2.43 8.45 -4.27
N ARG A 156 1.49 9.37 -4.46
CA ARG A 156 1.63 10.80 -4.17
C ARG A 156 1.71 11.01 -2.67
N VAL A 157 2.62 11.87 -2.23
CA VAL A 157 2.93 12.11 -0.82
C VAL A 157 3.05 13.60 -0.55
N TRP A 158 2.68 13.99 0.67
CA TRP A 158 2.77 15.36 1.16
C TRP A 158 3.64 15.41 2.41
N LEU A 159 4.14 16.59 2.76
CA LEU A 159 4.67 16.80 4.11
C LEU A 159 3.50 16.90 5.07
N HIS A 160 3.56 16.15 6.17
CA HIS A 160 2.52 16.16 7.20
C HIS A 160 2.16 17.58 7.66
N ASN A 161 3.16 18.45 7.82
CA ASN A 161 2.97 19.83 8.28
C ASN A 161 2.68 20.86 7.16
N LYS A 162 2.66 20.44 5.90
CA LYS A 162 2.40 21.28 4.73
C LYS A 162 1.62 20.49 3.66
N PRO A 163 0.35 20.11 3.95
CA PRO A 163 -0.46 19.31 3.04
C PRO A 163 -0.83 20.08 1.76
N ASP A 164 -0.89 21.41 1.81
CA ASP A 164 -1.25 22.27 0.67
C ASP A 164 -0.02 22.68 -0.18
N ASP A 165 1.17 22.14 0.10
CA ASP A 165 2.36 22.38 -0.71
C ASP A 165 2.20 21.65 -2.05
N GLU A 166 2.03 22.41 -3.14
CA GLU A 166 1.90 21.91 -4.52
C GLU A 166 3.19 21.29 -5.06
N ALA A 167 4.28 21.24 -4.27
CA ALA A 167 5.46 20.47 -4.62
C ALA A 167 5.10 18.97 -4.70
N GLU A 168 4.65 18.55 -5.87
CA GLU A 168 4.29 17.16 -6.16
C GLU A 168 5.48 16.25 -5.82
N ARG A 169 5.26 15.37 -4.86
CA ARG A 169 6.22 14.36 -4.44
C ARG A 169 5.56 13.02 -4.59
N SER A 170 6.33 12.04 -5.03
CA SER A 170 5.89 10.65 -5.06
C SER A 170 6.90 9.77 -4.34
N LEU A 171 6.40 8.82 -3.56
CA LEU A 171 7.19 7.67 -3.15
C LEU A 171 7.04 6.62 -4.25
N VAL A 172 8.09 6.46 -5.05
CA VAL A 172 8.17 5.46 -6.12
C VAL A 172 8.89 4.23 -5.61
N ALA A 173 8.41 3.05 -5.96
CA ALA A 173 9.04 1.77 -5.67
C ALA A 173 10.49 1.73 -6.21
N GLY A 174 11.38 1.20 -5.39
CA GLY A 174 12.73 0.80 -5.78
C GLY A 174 12.92 -0.67 -5.48
N SER A 175 14.13 -1.21 -5.71
CA SER A 175 14.45 -2.60 -5.39
C SER A 175 14.19 -2.96 -3.92
N ASP A 176 14.30 -1.98 -3.02
CA ASP A 176 14.18 -2.16 -1.58
C ASP A 176 12.96 -1.42 -1.00
N ASP A 177 12.14 -0.75 -1.83
CA ASP A 177 10.98 0.06 -1.41
C ASP A 177 9.69 -0.32 -2.17
N GLY A 178 9.63 -1.51 -2.78
CA GLY A 178 8.43 -1.99 -3.48
C GLY A 178 7.48 -2.82 -2.62
N ILE A 179 7.99 -3.42 -1.55
CA ILE A 179 7.21 -4.28 -0.64
C ILE A 179 7.63 -4.00 0.80
N PHE A 180 6.67 -3.68 1.65
CA PHE A 180 6.88 -3.44 3.08
C PHE A 180 6.07 -4.42 3.90
N ARG A 181 6.73 -5.10 4.84
CA ARG A 181 6.04 -5.83 5.90
C ARG A 181 5.92 -4.91 7.12
N LEU A 182 4.69 -4.63 7.53
CA LEU A 182 4.36 -3.79 8.67
C LEU A 182 3.72 -4.65 9.75
N ASP A 183 4.20 -4.56 10.98
CA ASP A 183 3.71 -5.35 12.10
C ASP A 183 2.51 -4.67 12.74
N ARG A 184 1.45 -5.44 13.01
CA ARG A 184 0.24 -4.96 13.66
C ARG A 184 0.57 -4.46 15.06
N THR A 185 0.00 -3.32 15.43
CA THR A 185 0.20 -2.69 16.74
C THR A 185 -1.10 -2.05 17.22
N ASP A 186 -1.07 -1.48 18.42
CA ASP A 186 -2.15 -0.67 18.97
C ASP A 186 -2.49 0.55 18.09
N ASN A 187 -3.76 0.88 18.00
CA ASN A 187 -4.27 1.98 17.18
C ASN A 187 -3.64 3.34 17.53
N SER A 188 -3.26 3.55 18.79
CA SER A 188 -2.63 4.79 19.25
C SER A 188 -1.28 5.08 18.58
N GLU A 189 -0.56 4.06 18.09
CA GLU A 189 0.69 4.27 17.35
C GLU A 189 0.46 4.99 16.01
N CYS A 190 -0.75 4.87 15.44
CA CYS A 190 -1.15 5.54 14.20
C CYS A 190 -1.86 6.89 14.43
N ALA A 191 -2.06 7.31 15.68
CA ALA A 191 -2.80 8.54 16.01
C ALA A 191 -2.27 9.81 15.32
N ALA A 192 -0.95 9.87 15.07
CA ALA A 192 -0.31 10.98 14.38
C ALA A 192 -0.74 11.13 12.91
N LEU A 193 -1.31 10.08 12.29
CA LEU A 193 -1.80 10.13 10.90
C LEU A 193 -3.19 10.77 10.79
N VAL A 194 -3.94 10.84 11.90
CA VAL A 194 -5.33 11.30 11.90
C VAL A 194 -5.39 12.79 12.20
N THR A 195 -5.84 13.56 11.21
CA THR A 195 -5.97 15.02 11.31
C THR A 195 -7.36 15.47 11.79
N ASP A 196 -8.41 14.67 11.57
CA ASP A 196 -9.74 14.98 12.07
C ASP A 196 -9.86 14.67 13.57
N ARG A 197 -10.38 15.63 14.34
CA ARG A 197 -10.46 15.52 15.80
C ARG A 197 -11.47 14.47 16.28
N LYS A 198 -12.56 14.25 15.54
CA LYS A 198 -13.58 13.26 15.92
C LYS A 198 -13.08 11.85 15.63
N GLU A 199 -12.47 11.65 14.45
CA GLU A 199 -11.81 10.40 14.09
C GLU A 199 -10.70 10.05 15.08
N LEU A 200 -9.86 11.03 15.46
CA LEU A 200 -8.79 10.82 16.43
C LEU A 200 -9.32 10.39 17.81
N ALA A 201 -10.43 10.99 18.26
CA ALA A 201 -11.08 10.58 19.50
C ALA A 201 -11.59 9.13 19.38
N ALA A 202 -12.26 8.79 18.28
CA ALA A 202 -12.77 7.44 18.04
C ALA A 202 -11.64 6.39 18.00
N LEU A 203 -10.53 6.70 17.34
CA LEU A 203 -9.34 5.83 17.26
C LEU A 203 -8.76 5.52 18.65
N ARG A 204 -8.71 6.52 19.54
CA ARG A 204 -8.15 6.36 20.90
C ARG A 204 -9.02 5.55 21.85
N HIS A 205 -10.29 5.36 21.52
CA HIS A 205 -11.23 4.58 22.30
C HIS A 205 -11.40 3.13 21.78
N LYS A 206 -10.57 2.73 20.80
CA LYS A 206 -10.59 1.41 20.14
C LYS A 206 -9.31 0.65 20.41
#